data_AF-A0AA88A2B5-F1
#
_entry.id   AF-A0AA88A2B5-F1
#
_cell.length_a   1.000
_cell.length_b   1.000
_cell.length_c   1.000
_cell.angle_alpha   90.00
_cell.angle_beta   90.00
_cell.angle_gamma   90.00
#
_symmetry.space_group_name_H-M   'P 1'
#
loop_
_entity.id
_entity.type
_entity.pdbx_description
1 polymer ?
#
loop_
_entity_poly.entity_id
_entity_poly.type
_entity_poly.pdbx_seq_one_letter_code
_entity_poly.pdbx_strand_id
1 'polypeptide(L)'
;MKQLELEREKKIAEAAVKGKAWYSLGSKHDLKSELKLVSSELDGLTEKQLKIRTKIKRVKAIENGISSLKQKLMNVDRRKDYLHQSILKLRKISSDENACYYRYLSLLNTAEKLAEMKDVAAPEELSRTEVERFMSQWNTSKTFRDDHYEKRVLPSLDARKLSRDGRMRNCSEECL
;
A
#
# COMPACT_ATOMS: atom_id res chain seq x y z
N MET A 1 -51.71 92.10 30.28
CA MET A 1 -51.56 91.83 28.84
C MET A 1 -50.11 91.53 28.43
N LYS A 2 -49.13 92.37 28.74
CA LYS A 2 -47.72 92.19 28.31
C LYS A 2 -47.03 90.86 28.70
N GLN A 3 -47.31 90.29 29.88
CA GLN A 3 -46.69 89.02 30.30
C GLN A 3 -47.17 87.82 29.50
N LEU A 4 -48.45 87.79 29.13
CA LEU A 4 -49.03 86.71 28.32
C LEU A 4 -48.50 86.73 26.89
N GLU A 5 -48.21 87.91 26.35
CA GLU A 5 -47.59 88.07 25.03
C GLU A 5 -46.14 87.54 25.03
N LEU A 6 -45.34 87.91 26.02
CA LEU A 6 -43.96 87.45 26.16
C LEU A 6 -43.88 85.92 26.30
N GLU A 7 -44.80 85.33 27.07
CA GLU A 7 -44.85 83.89 27.28
C GLU A 7 -45.33 83.14 26.04
N ARG A 8 -46.22 83.76 25.25
CA ARG A 8 -46.62 83.24 23.94
C ARG A 8 -45.47 83.25 22.95
N GLU A 9 -44.69 84.33 22.89
CA GLU A 9 -43.50 84.43 22.04
C GLU A 9 -42.43 83.40 22.42
N LYS A 10 -42.19 83.20 23.73
CA LYS A 10 -41.26 82.20 24.23
C LYS A 10 -41.67 80.77 23.82
N LYS A 11 -42.96 80.44 23.94
CA LYS A 11 -43.49 79.14 23.50
C LYS A 11 -43.42 78.96 21.99
N ILE A 12 -43.62 80.03 21.21
CA ILE A 12 -43.46 80.00 19.74
C ILE A 12 -41.99 79.76 19.36
N ALA A 13 -41.05 80.43 20.02
CA ALA A 13 -39.63 80.25 19.79
C ALA A 13 -39.18 78.83 20.14
N GLU A 14 -39.62 78.29 21.28
CA GLU A 14 -39.31 76.92 21.71
C GLU A 14 -39.88 75.87 20.73
N ALA A 15 -41.11 76.06 20.26
CA ALA A 15 -41.71 75.20 19.24
C ALA A 15 -40.97 75.29 17.90
N ALA A 16 -40.50 76.47 17.50
CA ALA A 16 -39.72 76.66 16.27
C ALA A 16 -38.34 76.01 16.36
N VAL A 17 -37.65 76.12 17.51
CA VAL A 17 -36.37 75.43 17.76
C VAL A 17 -36.57 73.92 17.78
N LYS A 18 -37.61 73.42 18.44
CA LYS A 18 -37.95 71.99 18.45
C LYS A 18 -38.27 71.48 17.05
N GLY A 19 -39.04 72.25 16.26
CA GLY A 19 -39.30 71.96 14.85
C GLY A 19 -38.02 71.88 14.02
N LYS A 20 -37.11 72.86 14.16
CA LYS A 20 -35.80 72.84 13.49
C LYS A 20 -34.92 71.67 13.93
N ALA A 21 -34.99 71.26 15.20
CA ALA A 21 -34.27 70.08 15.69
C ALA A 21 -34.77 68.78 15.04
N TRP A 22 -36.09 68.64 14.82
CA TRP A 22 -36.67 67.52 14.07
C TRP A 22 -36.29 67.50 12.60
N TYR A 23 -36.06 68.68 11.99
CA TYR A 23 -35.49 68.80 10.65
C TYR A 23 -33.96 68.61 10.62
N SER A 24 -33.27 68.76 11.76
CA SER A 24 -31.81 68.62 11.92
C SER A 24 -31.36 67.19 12.25
N LEU A 25 -32.24 66.34 12.80
CA LEU A 25 -32.09 64.90 12.66
C LEU A 25 -32.22 64.63 11.17
N GLY A 26 -31.12 64.22 10.51
CA GLY A 26 -31.07 63.98 9.06
C GLY A 26 -32.37 63.34 8.58
N SER A 27 -32.90 63.83 7.45
CA SER A 27 -34.26 63.55 7.01
C SER A 27 -34.57 62.07 7.20
N LYS A 28 -35.71 61.73 7.81
CA LYS A 28 -36.16 60.34 8.01
C LYS A 28 -36.01 59.48 6.74
N HIS A 29 -36.07 60.12 5.58
CA HIS A 29 -35.79 59.56 4.28
C HIS A 29 -34.33 59.08 4.10
N ASP A 30 -33.35 59.88 4.52
CA ASP A 30 -31.92 59.59 4.42
C ASP A 30 -31.55 58.38 5.27
N LEU A 31 -31.99 58.35 6.55
CA LEU A 31 -31.83 57.19 7.43
C LEU A 31 -32.48 55.92 6.86
N LYS A 32 -33.65 56.04 6.22
CA LYS A 32 -34.32 54.90 5.57
C LYS A 32 -33.55 54.42 4.34
N SER A 33 -32.93 55.33 3.59
CA SER A 33 -32.12 54.98 2.43
C SER A 33 -30.83 54.25 2.82
N GLU A 34 -30.15 54.72 3.88
CA GLU A 34 -28.98 54.04 4.46
C GLU A 34 -29.35 52.66 5.00
N LEU A 35 -30.45 52.52 5.75
CA LEU A 35 -30.92 51.24 6.25
C LEU A 35 -31.17 50.23 5.10
N LYS A 36 -31.77 50.70 3.99
CA LYS A 36 -32.03 49.86 2.82
C LYS A 36 -30.73 49.39 2.16
N LEU A 37 -29.73 50.27 2.08
CA LEU A 37 -28.41 49.94 1.55
C LEU A 37 -27.71 48.89 2.42
N VAL A 38 -27.65 49.12 3.74
CA VAL A 38 -27.10 48.17 4.72
C VAL A 38 -27.81 46.81 4.66
N SER A 39 -29.15 46.81 4.53
CA SER A 39 -29.92 45.57 4.37
C SER A 39 -29.49 44.79 3.12
N SER A 40 -29.34 45.47 1.98
CA SER A 40 -28.92 44.81 0.73
C SER A 40 -27.49 44.27 0.79
N GLU A 41 -26.59 44.99 1.48
CA GLU A 41 -25.22 44.51 1.70
C GLU A 41 -25.18 43.31 2.64
N LEU A 42 -25.99 43.32 3.70
CA LEU A 42 -26.12 42.22 4.64
C LEU A 42 -26.65 40.94 3.96
N ASP A 43 -27.65 41.08 3.09
CA ASP A 43 -28.17 39.96 2.29
C ASP A 43 -27.07 39.39 1.38
N GLY A 44 -26.31 40.27 0.71
CA GLY A 44 -25.16 39.88 -0.12
C GLY A 44 -24.05 39.18 0.67
N LEU A 45 -23.77 39.63 1.89
CA LEU A 45 -22.80 38.97 2.79
C LEU A 45 -23.31 37.61 3.26
N THR A 46 -24.60 37.48 3.56
CA THR A 46 -25.23 36.23 3.98
C THR A 46 -25.14 35.18 2.87
N GLU A 47 -25.41 35.56 1.62
CA GLU A 47 -25.28 34.66 0.47
C GLU A 47 -23.81 34.20 0.27
N LYS A 48 -22.85 35.13 0.36
CA LYS A 48 -21.42 34.82 0.31
C LYS A 48 -21.01 33.87 1.43
N GLN A 49 -21.48 34.09 2.66
CA GLN A 49 -21.20 33.24 3.81
C GLN A 49 -21.71 31.81 3.58
N LEU A 50 -22.93 31.65 3.02
CA LEU A 50 -23.48 30.34 2.69
C LEU A 50 -22.64 29.61 1.64
N LYS A 51 -22.20 30.31 0.58
CA LYS A 51 -21.29 29.77 -0.44
C LYS A 51 -19.93 29.35 0.14
N ILE A 52 -19.37 30.12 1.08
CA ILE A 52 -18.13 29.75 1.78
C ILE A 52 -18.36 28.50 2.63
N ARG A 53 -19.46 28.42 3.36
CA ARG A 53 -19.78 27.26 4.22
C ARG A 53 -19.92 25.97 3.42
N THR A 54 -20.53 26.02 2.23
CA THR A 54 -20.63 24.84 1.35
C THR A 54 -19.26 24.44 0.80
N LYS A 55 -18.40 25.40 0.42
CA LYS A 55 -17.01 25.13 0.04
C LYS A 55 -16.21 24.48 1.17
N ILE A 56 -16.30 24.99 2.39
CA ILE A 56 -15.64 24.39 3.57
C ILE A 56 -16.08 22.94 3.79
N LYS A 57 -17.39 22.64 3.66
CA LYS A 57 -17.89 21.27 3.76
C LYS A 57 -17.28 20.35 2.69
N ARG A 58 -17.15 20.84 1.46
CA ARG A 58 -16.49 20.09 0.36
C ARG A 58 -15.01 19.83 0.66
N VAL A 59 -14.28 20.83 1.12
CA VAL A 59 -12.86 20.67 1.51
C VAL A 59 -12.70 19.60 2.58
N LYS A 60 -13.50 19.64 3.65
CA LYS A 60 -13.49 18.61 4.70
C LYS A 60 -13.77 17.20 4.17
N ALA A 61 -14.72 17.07 3.25
CA ALA A 61 -15.02 15.78 2.62
C ALA A 61 -13.81 15.26 1.80
N ILE A 62 -13.13 16.14 1.06
CA ILE A 62 -11.92 15.81 0.31
C ILE A 62 -10.78 15.41 1.24
N GLU A 63 -10.54 16.15 2.33
CA GLU A 63 -9.51 15.83 3.33
C GLU A 63 -9.70 14.44 3.95
N ASN A 64 -10.94 14.09 4.28
CA ASN A 64 -11.30 12.76 4.77
C ASN A 64 -11.03 11.69 3.69
N GLY A 65 -11.37 11.97 2.44
CA GLY A 65 -11.09 11.10 1.30
C GLY A 65 -9.59 10.86 1.10
N ILE A 66 -8.78 11.92 1.14
CA ILE A 66 -7.31 11.86 1.05
C ILE A 66 -6.75 10.99 2.19
N SER A 67 -7.25 11.18 3.42
CA SER A 67 -6.81 10.40 4.58
C SER A 67 -7.13 8.91 4.43
N SER A 68 -8.34 8.57 3.96
CA SER A 68 -8.73 7.20 3.66
C SER A 68 -7.87 6.56 2.56
N LEU A 69 -7.59 7.31 1.48
CA LEU A 69 -6.74 6.84 0.38
C LEU A 69 -5.30 6.61 0.83
N LYS A 70 -4.73 7.50 1.64
CA LYS A 70 -3.40 7.31 2.24
C LYS A 70 -3.33 6.02 3.06
N GLN A 71 -4.33 5.75 3.89
CA GLN A 71 -4.38 4.52 4.68
C GLN A 71 -4.50 3.26 3.79
N LYS A 72 -5.32 3.31 2.74
CA LYS A 72 -5.44 2.22 1.77
C LYS A 72 -4.12 1.96 1.04
N LEU A 73 -3.42 3.02 0.62
CA LEU A 73 -2.12 2.92 -0.04
C LEU A 73 -1.09 2.23 0.88
N MET A 74 -0.98 2.69 2.13
CA MET A 74 -0.08 2.07 3.12
C MET A 74 -0.37 0.57 3.32
N ASN A 75 -1.65 0.19 3.37
CA ASN A 75 -2.05 -1.22 3.50
C ASN A 75 -1.67 -2.04 2.27
N VAL A 76 -1.83 -1.49 1.07
CA VAL A 76 -1.43 -2.15 -0.19
C VAL A 76 0.08 -2.31 -0.27
N ASP A 77 0.85 -1.28 0.07
CA ASP A 77 2.31 -1.35 0.08
C ASP A 77 2.82 -2.41 1.06
N ARG A 78 2.27 -2.45 2.28
CA ARG A 78 2.63 -3.49 3.26
C ARG A 78 2.33 -4.90 2.74
N ARG A 79 1.20 -5.10 2.07
CA ARG A 79 0.85 -6.40 1.46
C ARG A 79 1.80 -6.76 0.32
N LYS A 80 2.14 -5.79 -0.54
CA LYS A 80 3.09 -5.95 -1.63
C LYS A 80 4.45 -6.41 -1.10
N ASP A 81 4.96 -5.76 -0.05
CA ASP A 81 6.25 -6.11 0.53
C ASP A 81 6.24 -7.52 1.14
N TYR A 82 5.16 -7.87 1.85
CA TYR A 82 4.98 -9.22 2.40
C TYR A 82 4.94 -10.30 1.30
N LEU A 83 4.18 -10.06 0.24
CA LEU A 83 4.09 -10.99 -0.89
C LEU A 83 5.45 -11.12 -1.60
N HIS A 84 6.17 -10.01 -1.77
CA HIS A 84 7.50 -10.01 -2.38
C HIS A 84 8.48 -10.87 -1.57
N GLN A 85 8.53 -10.67 -0.24
CA GLN A 85 9.36 -11.50 0.64
C GLN A 85 8.96 -12.98 0.60
N SER A 86 7.66 -13.27 0.53
CA SER A 86 7.16 -14.65 0.45
C SER A 86 7.60 -15.33 -0.85
N ILE A 87 7.49 -14.62 -1.99
CA ILE A 87 7.95 -15.11 -3.30
C ILE A 87 9.46 -15.38 -3.28
N LEU A 88 10.25 -14.49 -2.68
CA LEU A 88 11.71 -14.69 -2.57
C LEU A 88 12.05 -15.93 -1.75
N LYS A 89 11.35 -16.18 -0.63
CA LYS A 89 11.51 -17.40 0.17
C LYS A 89 11.17 -18.65 -0.63
N LEU A 90 10.04 -18.65 -1.33
CA LEU A 90 9.61 -19.78 -2.15
C LEU A 90 10.59 -20.06 -3.31
N ARG A 91 11.11 -19.03 -3.96
CA ARG A 91 12.14 -19.18 -4.99
C ARG A 91 13.43 -19.77 -4.43
N LYS A 92 13.85 -19.34 -3.24
CA LYS A 92 15.02 -19.91 -2.57
C LYS A 92 14.79 -21.39 -2.26
N ILE A 93 13.67 -21.75 -1.65
CA ILE A 93 13.33 -23.15 -1.35
C ILE A 93 13.33 -23.99 -2.63
N SER A 94 12.65 -23.52 -3.68
CA SER A 94 12.61 -24.23 -4.97
C SER A 94 14.00 -24.37 -5.61
N SER A 95 14.84 -23.34 -5.53
CA SER A 95 16.22 -23.39 -6.02
C SER A 95 17.07 -24.37 -5.21
N ASP A 96 16.92 -24.40 -3.89
CA ASP A 96 17.67 -25.27 -2.99
C ASP A 96 17.23 -26.74 -3.17
N GLU A 97 15.93 -27.01 -3.31
CA GLU A 97 15.38 -28.35 -3.61
C GLU A 97 15.87 -28.85 -4.98
N ASN A 98 15.86 -27.98 -6.00
CA ASN A 98 16.27 -28.29 -7.37
C ASN A 98 17.78 -28.19 -7.61
N ALA A 99 18.59 -27.85 -6.61
CA ALA A 99 20.03 -27.68 -6.77
C ALA A 99 20.71 -28.93 -7.38
N CYS A 100 20.29 -30.12 -6.95
CA CYS A 100 20.80 -31.39 -7.50
C CYS A 100 20.39 -31.60 -8.96
N TYR A 101 19.18 -31.18 -9.35
CA TYR A 101 18.69 -31.29 -10.72
C TYR A 101 19.47 -30.36 -11.66
N TYR A 102 19.69 -29.10 -11.27
CA TYR A 102 20.51 -28.17 -12.06
C TYR A 102 21.96 -28.62 -12.15
N ARG A 103 22.52 -29.20 -11.07
CA ARG A 103 23.85 -29.80 -11.09
C ARG A 103 23.93 -30.96 -12.09
N TYR A 104 22.92 -31.82 -12.12
CA TYR A 104 22.81 -32.92 -13.08
C TYR A 104 22.71 -32.40 -14.53
N LEU A 105 21.86 -31.42 -14.80
CA LEU A 105 21.75 -30.80 -16.13
C LEU A 105 23.08 -30.18 -16.59
N SER A 106 23.79 -29.49 -15.70
CA SER A 106 25.10 -28.91 -16.01
C SER A 106 26.12 -30.00 -16.39
N LEU A 107 26.13 -31.11 -15.65
CA LEU A 107 26.99 -32.26 -15.94
C LEU A 107 26.66 -32.88 -17.30
N LEU A 108 25.37 -33.09 -17.58
CA LEU A 108 24.88 -33.62 -18.85
C LEU A 108 25.32 -32.73 -20.03
N ASN A 109 25.06 -31.43 -19.95
CA ASN A 109 25.46 -30.47 -20.98
C ASN A 109 26.98 -30.43 -21.19
N THR A 110 27.76 -30.65 -20.13
CA THR A 110 29.22 -30.73 -20.22
C THR A 110 29.64 -31.99 -20.97
N ALA A 111 29.06 -33.14 -20.62
CA ALA A 111 29.31 -34.40 -21.30
C ALA A 111 28.91 -34.35 -22.79
N GLU A 112 27.76 -33.74 -23.12
CA GLU A 112 27.32 -33.53 -24.51
C GLU A 112 28.33 -32.70 -25.31
N LYS A 113 28.81 -31.58 -24.76
CA LYS A 113 29.86 -30.78 -25.42
C LYS A 113 31.15 -31.54 -25.64
N LEU A 114 31.59 -32.33 -24.65
CA LEU A 114 32.79 -33.17 -24.80
C LEU A 114 32.61 -34.23 -25.90
N ALA A 115 31.41 -34.82 -26.00
CA ALA A 115 31.06 -35.77 -27.05
C ALA A 115 31.03 -35.12 -28.44
N GLU A 116 30.49 -33.90 -28.56
CA GLU A 116 30.53 -33.10 -29.80
C GLU A 116 31.98 -32.82 -30.25
N MET A 117 32.87 -32.55 -29.30
CA MET A 117 34.31 -32.36 -29.54
C MET A 117 35.04 -33.68 -29.86
N LYS A 118 34.36 -34.84 -29.79
CA LYS A 118 34.92 -36.19 -29.98
C LYS A 118 36.12 -36.48 -29.06
N ASP A 119 36.19 -35.81 -27.93
CA ASP A 119 37.18 -36.10 -26.90
C ASP A 119 36.72 -37.32 -26.13
N VAL A 120 37.46 -38.43 -26.23
CA VAL A 120 37.13 -39.69 -25.57
C VAL A 120 37.71 -39.75 -24.15
N ALA A 121 38.79 -39.02 -23.88
CA ALA A 121 39.47 -39.03 -22.59
C ALA A 121 38.77 -38.12 -21.58
N ALA A 122 38.28 -36.94 -22.01
CA ALA A 122 37.64 -35.99 -21.10
C ALA A 122 36.32 -36.49 -20.47
N PRO A 123 35.40 -37.19 -21.16
CA PRO A 123 34.23 -37.79 -20.54
C PRO A 123 34.56 -38.87 -19.51
N GLU A 124 35.64 -39.64 -19.75
CA GLU A 124 36.10 -40.67 -18.80
C GLU A 124 36.59 -40.03 -17.50
N GLU A 125 37.39 -38.97 -17.60
CA GLU A 125 37.89 -38.23 -16.45
C GLU A 125 36.75 -37.50 -15.70
N LEU A 126 35.79 -36.94 -16.43
CA LEU A 126 34.59 -36.33 -15.85
C LEU A 126 33.78 -37.35 -15.04
N SER A 127 33.59 -38.55 -15.59
CA SER A 127 32.91 -39.66 -14.91
C SER A 127 33.66 -40.06 -13.63
N ARG A 128 34.98 -40.27 -13.72
CA ARG A 128 35.83 -40.64 -12.59
C ARG A 128 35.75 -39.60 -11.47
N THR A 129 35.87 -38.32 -11.82
CA THR A 129 35.81 -37.20 -10.87
C THR A 129 34.47 -37.15 -10.14
N GLU A 130 33.34 -37.34 -10.84
CA GLU A 130 32.02 -37.32 -10.20
C GLU A 130 31.79 -38.54 -9.29
N VAL A 131 32.31 -39.72 -9.66
CA VAL A 131 32.29 -40.91 -8.80
C VAL A 131 33.12 -40.67 -7.53
N GLU A 132 34.34 -40.14 -7.66
CA GLU A 132 35.19 -39.83 -6.51
C GLU A 132 34.55 -38.79 -5.59
N ARG A 133 33.91 -37.76 -6.16
CA ARG A 133 33.16 -36.78 -5.38
C ARG A 133 31.99 -37.42 -4.64
N PHE A 134 31.23 -38.29 -5.30
CA PHE A 134 30.13 -39.02 -4.68
C PHE A 134 30.65 -39.90 -3.54
N MET A 135 31.70 -40.70 -3.77
CA MET A 135 32.28 -41.58 -2.75
C MET A 135 32.82 -40.80 -1.56
N SER A 136 33.42 -39.63 -1.80
CA SER A 136 33.88 -38.73 -0.74
C SER A 136 32.72 -38.23 0.12
N GLN A 137 31.61 -37.79 -0.50
CA GLN A 137 30.41 -37.37 0.23
C GLN A 137 29.74 -38.54 0.96
N TRP A 138 29.66 -39.70 0.31
CA TRP A 138 29.10 -40.92 0.86
C TRP A 138 29.85 -41.36 2.11
N ASN A 139 31.18 -41.26 2.13
CA ASN A 139 31.97 -41.72 3.27
C ASN A 139 32.02 -40.69 4.40
N THR A 140 32.08 -39.38 4.09
CA THR A 140 32.31 -38.34 5.10
C THR A 140 31.04 -37.73 5.68
N SER A 141 29.94 -37.67 4.93
CA SER A 141 28.74 -36.93 5.31
C SER A 141 27.56 -37.85 5.64
N LYS A 142 27.19 -37.90 6.93
CA LYS A 142 25.97 -38.59 7.36
C LYS A 142 24.70 -37.88 6.85
N THR A 143 24.69 -36.55 6.82
CA THR A 143 23.55 -35.77 6.30
C THR A 143 23.33 -36.02 4.82
N PHE A 144 24.39 -36.22 4.03
CA PHE A 144 24.26 -36.61 2.62
C PHE A 144 23.55 -37.97 2.48
N ARG A 145 23.94 -38.97 3.28
CA ARG A 145 23.34 -40.31 3.25
C ARG A 145 21.87 -40.27 3.67
N ASP A 146 21.59 -39.75 4.86
CA ASP A 146 20.28 -39.89 5.51
C ASP A 146 19.28 -38.84 4.99
N ASP A 147 19.68 -37.57 4.86
CA ASP A 147 18.75 -36.46 4.57
C ASP A 147 18.62 -36.13 3.08
N HIS A 148 19.66 -36.35 2.28
CA HIS A 148 19.65 -35.96 0.86
C HIS A 148 19.54 -37.12 -0.11
N TYR A 149 20.24 -38.23 0.12
CA TYR A 149 20.26 -39.36 -0.79
C TYR A 149 19.08 -40.29 -0.52
N GLU A 150 18.97 -40.79 0.71
CA GLU A 150 17.96 -41.76 1.09
C GLU A 150 16.54 -41.20 0.92
N LYS A 151 16.23 -40.01 1.47
CA LYS A 151 14.91 -39.38 1.31
C LYS A 151 14.48 -39.17 -0.15
N ARG A 152 15.44 -38.96 -1.08
CA ARG A 152 15.13 -38.77 -2.51
C ARG A 152 14.96 -40.10 -3.25
N VAL A 153 15.73 -41.11 -2.87
CA VAL A 153 15.81 -42.39 -3.58
C VAL A 153 14.74 -43.37 -3.08
N LEU A 154 14.44 -43.38 -1.78
CA LEU A 154 13.46 -44.29 -1.16
C LEU A 154 12.09 -44.30 -1.85
N PRO A 155 11.43 -43.15 -2.13
CA PRO A 155 10.12 -43.18 -2.80
C PRO A 155 10.18 -43.84 -4.19
N SER A 156 11.28 -43.63 -4.92
CA SER A 156 11.50 -44.26 -6.23
C SER A 156 11.78 -45.75 -6.12
N LEU A 157 12.50 -46.18 -5.08
CA LEU A 157 12.76 -47.60 -4.81
C LEU A 157 11.47 -48.30 -4.41
N ASP A 158 10.70 -47.71 -3.51
CA ASP A 158 9.44 -48.28 -3.03
C ASP A 158 8.41 -48.40 -4.18
N ALA A 159 8.29 -47.39 -5.03
CA ALA A 159 7.46 -47.43 -6.24
C ALA A 159 7.86 -48.55 -7.22
N ARG A 160 9.16 -48.89 -7.26
CA ARG A 160 9.70 -50.00 -8.06
C ARG A 160 9.70 -51.34 -7.31
N LYS A 161 9.18 -51.38 -6.08
CA LYS A 161 9.19 -52.55 -5.19
C LYS A 161 10.61 -53.07 -4.94
N LEU A 162 11.54 -52.15 -4.75
CA LEU A 162 12.93 -52.43 -4.41
C LEU A 162 13.14 -52.17 -2.91
N SER A 163 14.03 -52.94 -2.30
CA SER A 163 14.52 -52.75 -0.94
C SER A 163 15.38 -51.48 -0.82
N ARG A 164 15.74 -51.08 0.41
CA ARG A 164 16.47 -49.84 0.71
C ARG A 164 17.84 -49.75 0.03
N ASP A 165 18.47 -50.91 -0.20
CA ASP A 165 19.73 -51.06 -0.91
C ASP A 165 19.57 -51.24 -2.44
N GLY A 166 18.35 -51.16 -2.95
CA GLY A 166 18.04 -51.21 -4.38
C GLY A 166 17.84 -52.60 -4.99
N ARG A 167 17.79 -53.66 -4.17
CA ARG A 167 17.53 -55.04 -4.62
C ARG A 167 16.03 -55.31 -4.74
N MET A 168 15.62 -56.39 -5.42
CA MET A 168 14.19 -56.76 -5.42
C MET A 168 13.74 -57.07 -3.99
N ARG A 169 12.64 -56.46 -3.58
CA ARG A 169 12.04 -56.69 -2.27
C ARG A 169 11.53 -58.13 -2.17
N ASN A 170 11.86 -58.82 -1.09
CA ASN A 170 11.27 -60.13 -0.79
C ASN A 170 9.80 -59.98 -0.37
N CYS A 171 8.96 -60.99 -0.61
CA CYS A 171 7.53 -60.95 -0.25
C CYS A 171 7.24 -60.72 1.24
N SER A 172 8.24 -60.82 2.11
CA SER A 172 8.15 -60.63 3.56
C SER A 172 8.62 -59.27 4.08
N GLU A 173 9.12 -58.39 3.21
CA GLU A 173 9.65 -57.09 3.60
C GLU A 173 8.58 -55.99 3.51
N GLU A 174 8.51 -55.11 4.51
CA GLU A 174 7.56 -54.00 4.57
C GLU A 174 7.92 -52.85 3.58
N CYS A 175 6.92 -52.02 3.24
CA CYS A 175 7.11 -50.81 2.44
C CYS A 175 8.05 -49.80 3.15
N LEU A 176 8.83 -49.06 2.36
CA LEU A 176 9.89 -48.15 2.84
C LEU A 176 9.37 -46.72 3.05
#